data_AF-A0A0A9W1P5-F1
#
_entry.id   AF-A0A0A9W1P5-F1
#
_cell.length_a   1.000
_cell.length_b   1.000
_cell.length_c   1.000
_cell.angle_alpha   90.00
_cell.angle_beta   90.00
_cell.angle_gamma   90.00
#
_symmetry.space_group_name_H-M   'P 1'
#
loop_
_entity.id
_entity.type
_entity.pdbx_description
1 polymer ?
#
loop_
_entity_poly.entity_id
_entity_poly.type
_entity_poly.pdbx_seq_one_letter_code
_entity_poly.pdbx_strand_id
1 'polypeptide(L)'
;MDLAALEREIELDKAKNKVPLIVLADAGTPIFGHVDNISRLREICSTHGMWLHLRGHSLASLAITRTTDNMSRFLESITLPLGIWLGIPGLPTATVYSETLVPYLMDNPGRKLISLPIWTTFQCLGPDEIKKRFCNSFESCHTLWKRIEKYPSIRLLSQSPGGEGGIMTVSELTARPIDTSVLFEVAASTVVFQFVPENVEGRVPPYYDKLNSWLGQMLQRDCPLVNITLCEVENGEIVLRYCPLEPQPGSHEPPDFDVFVACLEQQIDILSATVRHKVEFQKLVETSPCLRTVEIDGWAGLGGVRYQPVAFKDDQLTDHVKEQLNNLNVNLVERLRTTDAAFSLGEGGDGLACVRFGMVTGDTDVGELLSLVETAGHEEEESGKVLDTMAEVVKRGIEAATIELQRESDEQLWQEGILRSVPVVGSFVNWLSPHAKSPGIKGRSLDLTAGIVASTENIYRSKQDWRRDGGSLLNRDFTWPS
;
A
#
# COMPACT_ATOMS: atom_id res chain seq x y z
N MET A 1 -4.25 -32.04 2.17
CA MET A 1 -5.23 -32.51 3.16
C MET A 1 -4.54 -33.49 4.13
N ASP A 2 -4.79 -33.39 5.45
CA ASP A 2 -4.33 -34.41 6.41
C ASP A 2 -5.24 -35.65 6.37
N LEU A 3 -4.70 -36.75 5.84
CA LEU A 3 -5.44 -38.00 5.64
C LEU A 3 -5.77 -38.71 6.94
N ALA A 4 -4.89 -38.62 7.95
CA ALA A 4 -5.12 -39.25 9.24
C ALA A 4 -6.21 -38.51 10.03
N ALA A 5 -6.26 -37.19 9.91
CA ALA A 5 -7.36 -36.39 10.44
C ALA A 5 -8.69 -36.72 9.71
N LEU A 6 -8.67 -36.85 8.39
CA LEU A 6 -9.86 -37.24 7.61
C LEU A 6 -10.42 -38.59 8.04
N GLU A 7 -9.59 -39.64 8.09
CA GLU A 7 -10.03 -40.99 8.51
C GLU A 7 -10.63 -40.97 9.93
N ARG A 8 -10.02 -40.20 10.85
CA ARG A 8 -10.52 -40.02 12.21
C ARG A 8 -11.90 -39.36 12.24
N GLU A 9 -12.10 -38.29 11.47
CA GLU A 9 -13.39 -37.61 11.39
C GLU A 9 -14.48 -38.50 10.79
N ILE A 10 -14.15 -39.28 9.75
CA ILE A 10 -15.06 -40.27 9.16
C ILE A 10 -15.55 -41.27 10.22
N GLU A 11 -14.63 -41.83 11.00
CA GLU A 11 -14.99 -42.79 12.06
C GLU A 11 -15.77 -42.15 13.20
N LEU A 12 -15.45 -40.92 13.59
CA LEU A 12 -16.22 -40.15 14.58
C LEU A 12 -17.65 -39.88 14.11
N ASP A 13 -17.84 -39.53 12.83
CA ASP A 13 -19.16 -39.30 12.27
C ASP A 13 -19.98 -40.59 12.16
N LYS A 14 -19.36 -41.70 11.76
CA LYS A 14 -19.99 -43.03 11.80
C LYS A 14 -20.41 -43.42 13.22
N ALA A 15 -19.55 -43.20 14.22
CA ALA A 15 -19.87 -43.46 15.62
C ALA A 15 -21.04 -42.61 16.14
N LYS A 16 -21.26 -41.43 15.55
CA LYS A 16 -22.42 -40.56 15.81
C LYS A 16 -23.64 -40.89 14.94
N ASN A 17 -23.65 -42.04 14.26
CA ASN A 17 -24.70 -42.46 13.31
C ASN A 17 -24.95 -41.48 12.16
N LYS A 18 -23.93 -40.72 11.75
CA LYS A 18 -24.00 -39.93 10.51
C LYS A 18 -23.48 -40.75 9.32
N VAL A 19 -23.82 -40.30 8.11
CA VAL A 19 -23.37 -40.91 6.86
C VAL A 19 -22.42 -39.95 6.14
N PRO A 20 -21.10 -40.18 6.21
CA PRO A 20 -20.14 -39.49 5.37
C PRO A 20 -20.45 -39.75 3.90
N LEU A 21 -20.69 -38.68 3.13
CA LEU A 21 -21.22 -38.80 1.76
C LEU A 21 -20.16 -38.57 0.69
N ILE A 22 -19.37 -37.49 0.82
CA ILE A 22 -18.49 -37.01 -0.24
C ILE A 22 -17.19 -36.44 0.36
N VAL A 23 -16.08 -36.72 -0.32
CA VAL A 23 -14.78 -36.06 -0.12
C VAL A 23 -14.51 -35.16 -1.32
N LEU A 24 -14.21 -33.89 -1.05
CA LEU A 24 -13.76 -32.93 -2.06
C LEU A 24 -12.23 -32.86 -1.98
N ALA A 25 -11.56 -33.35 -3.02
CA ALA A 25 -10.11 -33.37 -3.09
C ALA A 25 -9.59 -32.36 -4.11
N ASP A 26 -8.48 -31.71 -3.78
CA ASP A 26 -7.87 -30.70 -4.61
C ASP A 26 -6.71 -31.30 -5.44
N ALA A 27 -6.89 -31.34 -6.76
CA ALA A 27 -5.85 -31.58 -7.75
C ALA A 27 -5.33 -30.23 -8.26
N GLY A 28 -4.54 -29.56 -7.43
CA GLY A 28 -4.04 -28.21 -7.67
C GLY A 28 -4.93 -27.16 -7.01
N THR A 29 -4.74 -26.92 -5.71
CA THR A 29 -5.46 -25.90 -4.94
C THR A 29 -5.37 -24.53 -5.62
N PRO A 30 -6.37 -23.65 -5.51
CA PRO A 30 -6.38 -22.36 -6.21
C PRO A 30 -5.13 -21.52 -5.97
N ILE A 31 -4.70 -21.36 -4.71
CA ILE A 31 -3.57 -20.49 -4.37
C ILE A 31 -2.24 -21.20 -4.66
N PHE A 32 -1.94 -22.27 -3.92
CA PHE A 32 -0.62 -22.91 -3.90
C PHE A 32 -0.39 -23.96 -4.99
N GLY A 33 -1.44 -24.36 -5.71
CA GLY A 33 -1.36 -25.48 -6.65
C GLY A 33 -1.05 -26.82 -5.99
N HIS A 34 -1.25 -26.97 -4.68
CA HIS A 34 -1.02 -28.22 -3.97
C HIS A 34 -1.98 -29.32 -4.45
N VAL A 35 -1.47 -30.53 -4.55
CA VAL A 35 -2.23 -31.72 -4.95
C VAL A 35 -2.39 -32.62 -3.74
N ASP A 36 -3.63 -32.94 -3.38
CA ASP A 36 -3.90 -33.94 -2.35
C ASP A 36 -3.42 -35.33 -2.79
N ASN A 37 -3.16 -36.23 -1.85
CA ASN A 37 -2.81 -37.62 -2.17
C ASN A 37 -4.04 -38.37 -2.70
N ILE A 38 -4.34 -38.19 -3.99
CA ILE A 38 -5.54 -38.70 -4.66
C ILE A 38 -5.60 -40.23 -4.58
N SER A 39 -4.45 -40.89 -4.73
CA SER A 39 -4.33 -42.35 -4.67
C SER A 39 -4.79 -42.89 -3.31
N ARG A 40 -4.38 -42.26 -2.21
CA ARG A 40 -4.77 -42.66 -0.86
C ARG A 40 -6.20 -42.23 -0.50
N LEU A 41 -6.62 -41.03 -0.91
CA LEU A 41 -8.01 -40.58 -0.72
C LEU A 41 -9.02 -41.51 -1.39
N ARG A 42 -8.68 -42.05 -2.56
CA ARG A 42 -9.48 -43.08 -3.22
C ARG A 42 -9.61 -44.35 -2.39
N GLU A 43 -8.53 -44.84 -1.79
CA GLU A 43 -8.59 -46.04 -0.94
C GLU A 43 -9.53 -45.83 0.25
N ILE A 44 -9.46 -44.64 0.87
CA ILE A 44 -10.35 -44.23 1.97
C ILE A 44 -11.80 -44.18 1.47
N CYS A 45 -12.06 -43.48 0.36
CA CYS A 45 -13.42 -43.35 -0.18
C CYS A 45 -14.03 -44.71 -0.54
N SER A 46 -13.28 -45.59 -1.20
CA SER A 46 -13.72 -46.96 -1.52
C SER A 46 -13.99 -47.80 -0.27
N THR A 47 -13.17 -47.68 0.77
CA THR A 47 -13.32 -48.44 2.02
C THR A 47 -14.55 -48.00 2.81
N HIS A 48 -14.85 -46.70 2.82
CA HIS A 48 -15.96 -46.14 3.59
C HIS A 48 -17.23 -45.93 2.76
N GLY A 49 -17.21 -46.24 1.45
CA GLY A 49 -18.34 -46.10 0.53
C GLY A 49 -18.71 -44.64 0.24
N MET A 50 -17.71 -43.76 0.20
CA MET A 50 -17.89 -42.31 0.00
C MET A 50 -17.60 -41.91 -1.44
N TRP A 51 -18.24 -40.82 -1.88
CA TRP A 51 -18.00 -40.23 -3.18
C TRP A 51 -16.71 -39.40 -3.21
N LEU A 52 -15.84 -39.54 -4.21
CA LEU A 52 -14.66 -38.71 -4.42
C LEU A 52 -14.86 -37.74 -5.58
N HIS A 53 -14.82 -36.43 -5.28
CA HIS A 53 -14.90 -35.37 -6.27
C HIS A 53 -13.57 -34.61 -6.37
N LEU A 54 -13.03 -34.47 -7.57
CA LEU A 54 -11.82 -33.65 -7.80
C LEU A 54 -12.15 -32.26 -8.34
N ARG A 55 -11.39 -31.28 -7.87
CA ARG A 55 -11.37 -29.91 -8.40
C ARG A 55 -9.93 -29.40 -8.38
N GLY A 56 -9.65 -28.32 -9.10
CA GLY A 56 -8.33 -27.67 -9.06
C GLY A 56 -7.69 -27.49 -10.43
N HIS A 57 -6.65 -26.67 -10.49
CA HIS A 57 -6.04 -26.22 -11.74
C HIS A 57 -5.21 -27.30 -12.45
N SER A 58 -4.61 -28.23 -11.70
CA SER A 58 -3.80 -29.31 -12.29
C SER A 58 -4.64 -30.27 -13.13
N LEU A 59 -5.98 -30.27 -13.00
CA LEU A 59 -6.89 -30.99 -13.90
C LEU A 59 -6.76 -30.57 -15.36
N ALA A 60 -6.28 -29.36 -15.66
CA ALA A 60 -6.01 -28.93 -17.04
C ALA A 60 -4.94 -29.80 -17.73
N SER A 61 -4.08 -30.48 -16.96
CA SER A 61 -3.06 -31.41 -17.48
C SER A 61 -3.65 -32.65 -18.17
N LEU A 62 -4.91 -32.98 -17.90
CA LEU A 62 -5.60 -34.09 -18.57
C LEU A 62 -5.73 -33.89 -20.09
N ALA A 63 -5.67 -32.65 -20.56
CA ALA A 63 -5.71 -32.34 -21.98
C ALA A 63 -4.35 -32.45 -22.69
N ILE A 64 -3.23 -32.50 -21.95
CA ILE A 64 -1.88 -32.48 -22.54
C ILE A 64 -1.30 -33.88 -22.81
N THR A 65 -1.72 -34.89 -22.07
CA THR A 65 -1.24 -36.28 -22.22
C THR A 65 -2.38 -37.28 -22.31
N ARG A 66 -2.07 -38.49 -22.81
CA ARG A 66 -2.97 -39.64 -22.69
C ARG A 66 -2.64 -40.34 -21.38
N THR A 67 -3.62 -40.52 -20.51
CA THR A 67 -3.41 -41.23 -19.26
C THR A 67 -3.28 -42.74 -19.50
N THR A 68 -2.43 -43.42 -18.73
CA THR A 68 -2.30 -44.90 -18.82
C THR A 68 -3.49 -45.63 -18.18
N ASP A 69 -4.19 -44.96 -17.29
CA ASP A 69 -5.26 -45.50 -16.49
C ASP A 69 -6.64 -45.17 -17.09
N ASN A 70 -7.57 -46.12 -17.03
CA ASN A 70 -8.97 -45.90 -17.40
C ASN A 70 -9.60 -44.93 -16.40
N MET A 71 -9.50 -43.63 -16.63
CA MET A 71 -10.00 -42.58 -15.73
C MET A 71 -11.45 -42.80 -15.24
N SER A 72 -12.29 -43.42 -16.06
CA SER A 72 -13.68 -43.79 -15.72
C SER A 72 -13.81 -44.81 -14.58
N ARG A 73 -12.74 -45.54 -14.24
CA ARG A 73 -12.65 -46.43 -13.08
C ARG A 73 -12.15 -45.73 -11.81
N PHE A 74 -11.56 -44.54 -11.95
CA PHE A 74 -10.77 -43.91 -10.88
C PHE A 74 -11.35 -42.58 -10.38
N LEU A 75 -12.16 -41.90 -11.19
CA LEU A 75 -12.73 -40.59 -10.89
C LEU A 75 -14.23 -40.62 -11.00
N GLU A 76 -14.91 -40.38 -9.88
CA GLU A 76 -16.36 -40.42 -9.83
C GLU A 76 -16.97 -39.11 -10.34
N SER A 77 -16.39 -37.97 -9.98
CA SER A 77 -16.64 -36.70 -10.69
C SER A 77 -15.50 -35.70 -10.60
N ILE A 78 -15.42 -34.80 -11.58
CA ILE A 78 -14.45 -33.70 -11.64
C ILE A 78 -15.11 -32.39 -12.07
N THR A 79 -14.65 -31.26 -11.52
CA THR A 79 -15.11 -29.92 -11.93
C THR A 79 -14.03 -29.19 -12.74
N LEU A 80 -14.41 -28.72 -13.93
CA LEU A 80 -13.54 -28.08 -14.93
C LEU A 80 -13.97 -26.61 -15.12
N PRO A 81 -13.29 -25.65 -14.49
CA PRO A 81 -13.55 -24.22 -14.66
C PRO A 81 -12.94 -23.68 -15.96
N LEU A 82 -13.41 -24.17 -17.11
CA LEU A 82 -12.87 -23.86 -18.44
C LEU A 82 -12.81 -22.35 -18.75
N GLY A 83 -13.76 -21.56 -18.25
CA GLY A 83 -13.77 -20.11 -18.45
C GLY A 83 -12.59 -19.40 -17.79
N ILE A 84 -12.16 -19.91 -16.64
CA ILE A 84 -10.98 -19.43 -15.93
C ILE A 84 -9.74 -19.84 -16.73
N TRP A 85 -9.58 -21.14 -16.99
CA TRP A 85 -8.39 -21.70 -17.66
C TRP A 85 -8.11 -21.12 -19.05
N LEU A 86 -9.16 -20.80 -19.79
CA LEU A 86 -9.05 -20.27 -21.15
C LEU A 86 -9.14 -18.74 -21.20
N GLY A 87 -9.42 -18.06 -20.08
CA GLY A 87 -9.60 -16.60 -20.04
C GLY A 87 -10.82 -16.13 -20.81
N ILE A 88 -11.91 -16.89 -20.80
CA ILE A 88 -13.13 -16.58 -21.57
C ILE A 88 -14.25 -16.22 -20.59
N PRO A 89 -14.56 -14.92 -20.42
CA PRO A 89 -15.62 -14.47 -19.54
C PRO A 89 -16.98 -15.05 -19.96
N GLY A 90 -17.77 -15.48 -18.97
CA GLY A 90 -19.12 -16.02 -19.20
C GLY A 90 -19.16 -17.45 -19.73
N LEU A 91 -18.03 -18.13 -19.90
CA LEU A 91 -17.99 -19.56 -20.20
C LEU A 91 -18.39 -20.36 -18.94
N PRO A 92 -19.39 -21.26 -19.02
CA PRO A 92 -19.84 -22.00 -17.84
C PRO A 92 -18.80 -23.04 -17.40
N THR A 93 -18.81 -23.32 -16.09
CA THR A 93 -18.05 -24.43 -15.51
C THR A 93 -18.71 -25.75 -15.87
N ALA A 94 -17.93 -26.75 -16.23
CA ALA A 94 -18.41 -28.09 -16.56
C ALA A 94 -18.06 -29.07 -15.43
N THR A 95 -19.01 -29.89 -15.01
CA THR A 95 -18.75 -31.01 -14.10
C THR A 95 -18.95 -32.31 -14.86
N VAL A 96 -17.91 -33.15 -14.90
CA VAL A 96 -17.94 -34.45 -15.57
C VAL A 96 -18.16 -35.52 -14.49
N TYR A 97 -19.07 -36.44 -14.75
CA TYR A 97 -19.40 -37.55 -13.86
C TYR A 97 -19.02 -38.87 -14.52
N SER A 98 -18.70 -39.87 -13.70
CA SER A 98 -18.65 -41.26 -14.15
C SER A 98 -20.04 -41.73 -14.62
N GLU A 99 -20.06 -42.70 -15.53
CA GLU A 99 -21.27 -43.14 -16.26
C GLU A 99 -22.44 -43.59 -15.34
N THR A 100 -22.18 -43.85 -14.07
CA THR A 100 -23.13 -44.39 -13.08
C THR A 100 -24.23 -43.40 -12.67
N LEU A 101 -24.02 -42.08 -12.76
CA LEU A 101 -24.97 -41.05 -12.28
C LEU A 101 -25.81 -40.38 -13.37
N VAL A 102 -25.49 -40.62 -14.65
CA VAL A 102 -26.15 -39.95 -15.80
C VAL A 102 -27.69 -40.06 -15.79
N PRO A 103 -28.32 -41.18 -15.40
CA PRO A 103 -29.79 -41.30 -15.42
C PRO A 103 -30.52 -40.40 -14.41
N TYR A 104 -29.86 -39.98 -13.32
CA TYR A 104 -30.51 -39.27 -12.20
C TYR A 104 -30.38 -37.74 -12.26
N LEU A 105 -29.44 -37.23 -13.08
CA LEU A 105 -29.15 -35.78 -13.19
C LEU A 105 -29.94 -35.09 -14.33
N MET A 106 -30.58 -35.86 -15.21
CA MET A 106 -31.20 -35.37 -16.45
C MET A 106 -32.64 -34.84 -16.28
N ASP A 107 -33.14 -34.68 -15.05
CA ASP A 107 -34.57 -34.47 -14.78
C ASP A 107 -35.04 -32.99 -14.89
N ASN A 108 -34.27 -32.12 -15.54
CA ASN A 108 -34.75 -30.78 -15.92
C ASN A 108 -33.94 -30.18 -17.07
N PRO A 109 -34.41 -30.26 -18.34
CA PRO A 109 -33.85 -29.46 -19.42
C PRO A 109 -34.25 -28.00 -19.20
N GLY A 110 -33.41 -27.24 -18.49
CA GLY A 110 -33.56 -25.80 -18.35
C GLY A 110 -33.59 -25.11 -19.71
N ARG A 111 -34.44 -24.09 -19.86
CA ARG A 111 -34.71 -23.32 -21.09
C ARG A 111 -33.51 -22.57 -21.73
N LYS A 112 -32.29 -22.70 -21.20
CA LYS A 112 -31.09 -22.00 -21.69
C LYS A 112 -30.07 -23.01 -22.24
N LEU A 113 -29.55 -22.75 -23.45
CA LEU A 113 -28.49 -23.53 -24.08
C LEU A 113 -27.12 -23.23 -23.43
N ILE A 114 -26.95 -23.71 -22.19
CA ILE A 114 -25.71 -23.51 -21.39
C ILE A 114 -24.51 -24.19 -22.04
N SER A 115 -24.73 -25.22 -22.87
CA SER A 115 -23.67 -25.91 -23.61
C SER A 115 -23.17 -25.16 -24.85
N LEU A 116 -23.94 -24.20 -25.39
CA LEU A 116 -23.58 -23.52 -26.64
C LEU A 116 -22.28 -22.71 -26.52
N PRO A 117 -22.03 -21.92 -25.46
CA PRO A 117 -20.74 -21.24 -25.28
C PRO A 117 -19.56 -22.21 -25.26
N ILE A 118 -19.65 -23.33 -24.52
CA ILE A 118 -18.60 -24.37 -24.46
C ILE A 118 -18.36 -24.97 -25.84
N TRP A 119 -19.44 -25.36 -26.53
CA TRP A 119 -19.35 -25.93 -27.87
C TRP A 119 -18.68 -24.96 -28.84
N THR A 120 -19.13 -23.70 -28.88
CA THR A 120 -18.55 -22.67 -29.75
C THR A 120 -17.08 -22.43 -29.44
N THR A 121 -16.70 -22.33 -28.17
CA THR A 121 -15.28 -22.20 -27.76
C THR A 121 -14.44 -23.36 -28.29
N PHE A 122 -14.91 -24.60 -28.14
CA PHE A 122 -14.18 -25.77 -28.64
C PHE A 122 -14.12 -25.83 -30.16
N GLN A 123 -15.17 -25.40 -30.87
CA GLN A 123 -15.14 -25.30 -32.33
C GLN A 123 -14.19 -24.21 -32.82
N CYS A 124 -14.13 -23.06 -32.13
CA CYS A 124 -13.29 -21.94 -32.52
C CYS A 124 -11.80 -22.17 -32.23
N LEU A 125 -11.46 -22.73 -31.06
CA LEU A 125 -10.07 -22.99 -30.69
C LEU A 125 -9.55 -24.28 -31.33
N GLY A 126 -10.37 -25.34 -31.33
CA GLY A 126 -9.93 -26.68 -31.67
C GLY A 126 -9.11 -27.34 -30.55
N PRO A 127 -8.97 -28.69 -30.59
CA PRO A 127 -8.31 -29.45 -29.54
C PRO A 127 -6.80 -29.17 -29.45
N ASP A 128 -6.13 -28.99 -30.60
CA ASP A 128 -4.68 -28.79 -30.65
C ASP A 128 -4.26 -27.46 -30.02
N GLU A 129 -5.04 -26.40 -30.24
CA GLU A 129 -4.77 -25.08 -29.67
C GLU A 129 -5.02 -25.06 -28.15
N ILE A 130 -6.10 -25.70 -27.67
CA ILE A 130 -6.36 -25.85 -26.23
C ILE A 130 -5.21 -26.60 -25.56
N LYS A 131 -4.81 -27.74 -26.15
CA LYS A 131 -3.68 -28.52 -25.67
C LYS A 131 -2.39 -27.69 -25.64
N LYS A 132 -2.09 -26.97 -26.72
CA LYS A 132 -0.92 -26.09 -26.80
C LYS A 132 -0.92 -25.02 -25.72
N ARG A 133 -2.06 -24.36 -25.48
CA ARG A 133 -2.19 -23.35 -24.41
C ARG A 133 -1.89 -23.92 -23.04
N PHE A 134 -2.47 -25.06 -22.70
CA PHE A 134 -2.19 -25.69 -21.40
C PHE A 134 -0.74 -26.18 -21.28
N CYS A 135 -0.17 -26.77 -22.33
CA CYS A 135 1.27 -27.09 -22.33
C CYS A 135 2.13 -25.86 -22.03
N ASN A 136 1.88 -24.75 -22.73
CA ASN A 136 2.60 -23.50 -22.52
C ASN A 136 2.42 -22.96 -21.09
N SER A 137 1.23 -23.10 -20.50
CA SER A 137 0.97 -22.71 -19.11
C SER A 137 1.79 -23.53 -18.11
N PHE A 138 1.89 -24.85 -18.29
CA PHE A 138 2.72 -25.68 -17.41
C PHE A 138 4.23 -25.43 -17.63
N GLU A 139 4.65 -25.22 -18.88
CA GLU A 139 6.05 -24.89 -19.21
C GLU A 139 6.48 -23.53 -18.65
N SER A 140 5.59 -22.54 -18.65
CA SER A 140 5.87 -21.21 -18.10
C SER A 140 6.01 -21.26 -16.58
N CYS A 141 5.15 -22.00 -15.87
CA CYS A 141 5.33 -22.30 -14.45
C CYS A 141 6.69 -22.94 -14.16
N HIS A 142 7.05 -23.97 -14.92
CA HIS A 142 8.34 -24.66 -14.79
C HIS A 142 9.52 -23.72 -14.96
N THR A 143 9.47 -22.89 -16.00
CA THR A 143 10.52 -21.92 -16.31
C THR A 143 10.69 -20.90 -15.20
N LEU A 144 9.59 -20.29 -14.75
CA LEU A 144 9.62 -19.28 -13.70
C LEU A 144 10.10 -19.87 -12.36
N TRP A 145 9.58 -21.03 -11.98
CA TRP A 145 9.95 -21.69 -10.72
C TRP A 145 11.46 -21.93 -10.63
N LYS A 146 12.06 -22.46 -11.70
CA LYS A 146 13.53 -22.69 -11.78
C LYS A 146 14.37 -21.41 -11.79
N ARG A 147 13.80 -20.29 -12.26
CA ARG A 147 14.47 -18.99 -12.22
C ARG A 147 14.48 -18.44 -10.79
N ILE A 148 13.37 -18.60 -10.06
CA ILE A 148 13.18 -18.05 -8.71
C ILE A 148 13.88 -18.90 -7.62
N GLU A 149 13.94 -20.22 -7.76
CA GLU A 149 14.53 -21.14 -6.75
C GLU A 149 15.97 -20.77 -6.34
N LYS A 150 16.69 -20.07 -7.22
CA LYS A 150 18.09 -19.67 -7.01
C LYS A 150 18.28 -18.62 -5.92
N TYR A 151 17.23 -17.90 -5.54
CA TYR A 151 17.33 -16.79 -4.58
C TYR A 151 17.07 -17.28 -3.15
N PRO A 152 18.06 -17.23 -2.25
CA PRO A 152 17.89 -17.71 -0.87
C PRO A 152 16.93 -16.85 -0.04
N SER A 153 16.77 -15.57 -0.41
CA SER A 153 15.85 -14.62 0.21
C SER A 153 14.40 -14.78 -0.27
N ILE A 154 14.15 -15.69 -1.21
CA ILE A 154 12.81 -16.01 -1.71
C ILE A 154 12.47 -17.46 -1.35
N ARG A 155 11.37 -17.63 -0.62
CA ARG A 155 10.81 -18.95 -0.33
C ARG A 155 9.76 -19.30 -1.36
N LEU A 156 9.90 -20.47 -1.99
CA LEU A 156 8.87 -21.08 -2.83
C LEU A 156 7.89 -21.87 -1.95
N LEU A 157 6.60 -21.60 -2.12
CA LEU A 157 5.49 -22.20 -1.37
C LEU A 157 4.64 -23.15 -2.23
N SER A 158 4.71 -23.01 -3.56
CA SER A 158 4.05 -23.93 -4.50
C SER A 158 4.86 -25.20 -4.71
N GLN A 159 4.18 -26.27 -5.15
CA GLN A 159 4.81 -27.53 -5.52
C GLN A 159 5.91 -27.35 -6.58
N SER A 160 7.01 -28.11 -6.44
CA SER A 160 8.07 -28.13 -7.45
C SER A 160 7.57 -28.80 -8.73
N PRO A 161 7.71 -28.15 -9.90
CA PRO A 161 7.44 -28.77 -11.18
C PRO A 161 8.31 -30.00 -11.40
N GLY A 162 7.77 -31.07 -11.97
CA GLY A 162 8.54 -32.29 -12.26
C GLY A 162 8.35 -33.45 -11.27
N GLY A 163 7.49 -33.28 -10.26
CA GLY A 163 7.23 -34.29 -9.21
C GLY A 163 8.37 -34.37 -8.18
N GLU A 164 8.31 -35.37 -7.29
CA GLU A 164 9.37 -35.61 -6.31
C GLU A 164 10.72 -35.85 -7.03
N GLY A 165 11.64 -34.89 -6.90
CA GLY A 165 12.99 -34.93 -7.50
C GLY A 165 13.13 -34.21 -8.85
N GLY A 166 12.07 -33.58 -9.39
CA GLY A 166 12.18 -32.68 -10.56
C GLY A 166 12.64 -33.36 -11.86
N ILE A 167 12.43 -34.67 -11.98
CA ILE A 167 13.01 -35.52 -13.04
C ILE A 167 12.25 -35.35 -14.36
N MET A 168 10.95 -35.05 -14.31
CA MET A 168 10.08 -35.07 -15.47
C MET A 168 9.81 -33.68 -16.03
N THR A 169 9.96 -33.51 -17.35
CA THR A 169 9.62 -32.24 -18.03
C THR A 169 8.21 -32.27 -18.62
N VAL A 170 7.62 -31.10 -18.86
CA VAL A 170 6.31 -31.01 -19.55
C VAL A 170 6.36 -31.64 -20.94
N SER A 171 7.49 -31.51 -21.65
CA SER A 171 7.68 -32.17 -22.95
C SER A 171 7.62 -33.70 -22.83
N GLU A 172 8.18 -34.28 -21.77
CA GLU A 172 8.07 -35.72 -21.49
C GLU A 172 6.64 -36.15 -21.13
N LEU A 173 5.88 -35.30 -20.43
CA LEU A 173 4.45 -35.54 -20.15
C LEU A 173 3.68 -35.74 -21.45
N THR A 174 3.96 -34.95 -22.48
CA THR A 174 3.26 -35.06 -23.77
C THR A 174 3.68 -36.29 -24.59
N ALA A 175 4.89 -36.80 -24.36
CA ALA A 175 5.50 -37.86 -25.17
C ALA A 175 5.16 -39.27 -24.69
N ARG A 176 4.87 -39.45 -23.39
CA ARG A 176 4.60 -40.76 -22.78
C ARG A 176 3.29 -40.73 -22.02
N PRO A 177 2.52 -41.83 -22.05
CA PRO A 177 1.35 -41.93 -21.20
C PRO A 177 1.81 -42.10 -19.75
N ILE A 178 1.13 -41.41 -18.84
CA ILE A 178 1.47 -41.33 -17.41
C ILE A 178 0.21 -41.60 -16.58
N ASP A 179 0.39 -42.13 -15.38
CA ASP A 179 -0.70 -42.32 -14.42
C ASP A 179 -1.26 -40.97 -13.95
N THR A 180 -2.59 -40.87 -13.85
CA THR A 180 -3.26 -39.62 -13.49
C THR A 180 -2.79 -39.04 -12.15
N SER A 181 -2.44 -39.87 -11.16
CA SER A 181 -1.97 -39.37 -9.85
C SER A 181 -0.62 -38.66 -9.96
N VAL A 182 0.31 -39.26 -10.70
CA VAL A 182 1.64 -38.70 -10.96
C VAL A 182 1.53 -37.46 -11.86
N LEU A 183 0.62 -37.48 -12.83
CA LEU A 183 0.42 -36.36 -13.75
C LEU A 183 0.10 -35.06 -13.00
N PHE A 184 -0.78 -35.10 -12.01
CA PHE A 184 -1.15 -33.90 -11.25
C PHE A 184 0.00 -33.36 -10.40
N GLU A 185 0.83 -34.24 -9.83
CA GLU A 185 1.99 -33.86 -9.03
C GLU A 185 3.12 -33.25 -9.90
N VAL A 186 3.26 -33.73 -11.13
CA VAL A 186 4.28 -33.23 -12.07
C VAL A 186 3.87 -31.90 -12.71
N ALA A 187 2.58 -31.74 -13.01
CA ALA A 187 2.04 -30.59 -13.72
C ALA A 187 1.72 -29.41 -12.78
N ALA A 188 2.75 -28.64 -12.42
CA ALA A 188 2.61 -27.46 -11.56
C ALA A 188 1.78 -26.35 -12.24
N SER A 189 0.62 -26.03 -11.68
CA SER A 189 -0.32 -25.04 -12.22
C SER A 189 -0.06 -23.59 -11.80
N THR A 190 0.76 -23.39 -10.77
CA THR A 190 1.01 -22.09 -10.12
C THR A 190 2.43 -22.02 -9.59
N VAL A 191 3.00 -20.82 -9.56
CA VAL A 191 4.24 -20.52 -8.83
C VAL A 191 3.90 -19.53 -7.72
N VAL A 192 4.09 -19.94 -6.46
CA VAL A 192 3.83 -19.09 -5.29
C VAL A 192 5.13 -18.90 -4.54
N PHE A 193 5.46 -17.64 -4.27
CA PHE A 193 6.71 -17.28 -3.61
C PHE A 193 6.55 -16.09 -2.68
N GLN A 194 7.51 -15.93 -1.78
CA GLN A 194 7.49 -14.90 -0.74
C GLN A 194 8.92 -14.49 -0.41
N PHE A 195 9.16 -13.19 -0.23
CA PHE A 195 10.38 -12.65 0.36
C PHE A 195 10.40 -12.94 1.87
N VAL A 196 11.49 -13.55 2.34
CA VAL A 196 11.62 -14.07 3.70
C VAL A 196 12.88 -13.55 4.40
N PRO A 197 12.86 -13.45 5.74
CA PRO A 197 14.09 -13.27 6.51
C PRO A 197 14.97 -14.52 6.43
N GLU A 198 16.27 -14.34 6.68
CA GLU A 198 17.18 -15.46 6.86
C GLU A 198 16.74 -16.33 8.06
N ASN A 199 16.74 -17.65 7.88
CA ASN A 199 16.51 -18.66 8.94
C ASN A 199 15.11 -18.71 9.58
N VAL A 200 14.04 -18.25 8.91
CA VAL A 200 12.67 -18.44 9.42
C VAL A 200 11.97 -19.57 8.69
N GLU A 201 11.68 -20.64 9.44
CA GLU A 201 10.80 -21.73 9.03
C GLU A 201 9.37 -21.40 9.48
N GLY A 202 8.44 -21.25 8.54
CA GLY A 202 7.02 -20.95 8.81
C GLY A 202 6.61 -19.50 8.55
N ARG A 203 5.56 -19.03 9.24
CA ARG A 203 4.92 -17.73 8.99
C ARG A 203 5.92 -16.57 9.11
N VAL A 204 5.99 -15.70 8.09
CA VAL A 204 6.87 -14.53 8.18
C VAL A 204 6.33 -13.48 9.17
N PRO A 205 7.19 -12.65 9.77
CA PRO A 205 6.74 -11.54 10.61
C PRO A 205 5.88 -10.54 9.81
N PRO A 206 4.90 -9.83 10.45
CA PRO A 206 4.02 -8.87 9.77
C PRO A 206 4.75 -7.79 8.96
N TYR A 207 5.96 -7.42 9.36
CA TYR A 207 6.80 -6.50 8.59
C TYR A 207 7.14 -7.04 7.20
N TYR A 208 7.45 -8.33 7.09
CA TYR A 208 7.74 -8.97 5.80
C TYR A 208 6.50 -9.10 4.94
N ASP A 209 5.29 -9.18 5.49
CA ASP A 209 4.06 -9.10 4.68
C ASP A 209 3.93 -7.74 3.98
N LYS A 210 4.28 -6.66 4.68
CA LYS A 210 4.32 -5.31 4.08
C LYS A 210 5.37 -5.25 2.96
N LEU A 211 6.55 -5.84 3.18
CA LEU A 211 7.59 -5.95 2.14
C LEU A 211 7.12 -6.79 0.94
N ASN A 212 6.43 -7.90 1.17
CA ASN A 212 5.87 -8.76 0.12
C ASN A 212 4.76 -8.06 -0.67
N SER A 213 3.89 -7.32 0.00
CA SER A 213 2.89 -6.48 -0.65
C SER A 213 3.57 -5.44 -1.57
N TRP A 214 4.63 -4.79 -1.09
CA TRP A 214 5.38 -3.84 -1.90
C TRP A 214 6.08 -4.52 -3.08
N LEU A 215 6.73 -5.66 -2.86
CA LEU A 215 7.37 -6.44 -3.92
C LEU A 215 6.38 -6.80 -5.02
N GLY A 216 5.19 -7.29 -4.65
CA GLY A 216 4.16 -7.66 -5.63
C GLY A 216 3.67 -6.46 -6.43
N GLN A 217 3.50 -5.30 -5.79
CA GLN A 217 3.12 -4.06 -6.48
C GLN A 217 4.19 -3.59 -7.47
N MET A 218 5.48 -3.68 -7.11
CA MET A 218 6.58 -3.33 -8.02
C MET A 218 6.63 -4.28 -9.21
N LEU A 219 6.55 -5.60 -8.97
CA LEU A 219 6.55 -6.59 -10.05
C LEU A 219 5.33 -6.45 -10.97
N GLN A 220 4.14 -6.15 -10.43
CA GLN A 220 2.94 -5.88 -11.24
C GLN A 220 3.09 -4.64 -12.13
N ARG A 221 3.69 -3.58 -11.60
CA ARG A 221 3.90 -2.32 -12.33
C ARG A 221 4.98 -2.45 -13.40
N ASP A 222 6.11 -3.04 -13.04
CA ASP A 222 7.32 -3.03 -13.86
C ASP A 222 7.40 -4.25 -14.80
N CYS A 223 6.66 -5.33 -14.50
CA CYS A 223 6.63 -6.56 -15.29
C CYS A 223 5.20 -7.05 -15.57
N PRO A 224 4.34 -6.25 -16.22
CA PRO A 224 2.92 -6.57 -16.42
C PRO A 224 2.66 -7.82 -17.28
N LEU A 225 3.63 -8.23 -18.10
CA LEU A 225 3.53 -9.45 -18.92
C LEU A 225 3.59 -10.73 -18.07
N VAL A 226 4.16 -10.66 -16.87
CA VAL A 226 4.11 -11.74 -15.88
C VAL A 226 3.01 -11.39 -14.88
N ASN A 227 1.81 -11.94 -15.09
CA ASN A 227 0.65 -11.67 -14.24
C ASN A 227 0.86 -12.19 -12.81
N ILE A 228 1.46 -11.37 -11.95
CA ILE A 228 1.58 -11.60 -10.52
C ILE A 228 0.32 -11.13 -9.83
N THR A 229 -0.22 -11.97 -8.96
CA THR A 229 -1.34 -11.65 -8.07
C THR A 229 -0.87 -11.69 -6.62
N LEU A 230 -1.27 -10.70 -5.83
CA LEU A 230 -1.09 -10.70 -4.39
C LEU A 230 -2.22 -11.51 -3.76
N CYS A 231 -1.88 -12.51 -2.95
CA CYS A 231 -2.85 -13.34 -2.25
C CYS A 231 -2.64 -13.21 -0.74
N GLU A 232 -3.74 -13.03 -0.01
CA GLU A 232 -3.77 -13.11 1.44
C GLU A 232 -4.19 -14.53 1.85
N VAL A 233 -3.34 -15.19 2.63
CA VAL A 233 -3.55 -16.54 3.15
C VAL A 233 -3.97 -16.45 4.63
N GLU A 234 -4.27 -17.57 5.26
CA GLU A 234 -4.60 -17.66 6.69
C GLU A 234 -3.63 -16.82 7.56
N ASN A 235 -4.19 -16.11 8.55
CA ASN A 235 -3.46 -15.20 9.43
C ASN A 235 -2.79 -13.99 8.74
N GLY A 236 -3.37 -13.52 7.62
CA GLY A 236 -2.96 -12.29 6.94
C GLY A 236 -1.61 -12.39 6.23
N GLU A 237 -1.16 -13.61 5.89
CA GLU A 237 0.09 -13.82 5.17
C GLU A 237 -0.01 -13.37 3.72
N ILE A 238 0.91 -12.51 3.30
CA ILE A 238 0.95 -12.02 1.92
C ILE A 238 1.95 -12.84 1.12
N VAL A 239 1.45 -13.45 0.04
CA VAL A 239 2.25 -14.24 -0.91
C VAL A 239 2.03 -13.73 -2.33
N LEU A 240 3.05 -13.90 -3.17
CA LEU A 240 3.00 -13.54 -4.59
C LEU A 240 2.72 -14.80 -5.40
N ARG A 241 1.70 -14.75 -6.26
CA ARG A 241 1.24 -15.89 -7.04
C ARG A 241 1.23 -15.58 -8.53
N TYR A 242 1.91 -16.43 -9.29
CA TYR A 242 1.81 -16.51 -10.75
C TYR A 242 0.94 -17.71 -11.14
N CYS A 243 -0.14 -17.48 -11.89
CA CYS A 243 -0.98 -18.55 -12.45
C CYS A 243 -1.29 -18.28 -13.93
N PRO A 244 -0.65 -19.01 -14.88
CA PRO A 244 -0.91 -18.85 -16.31
C PRO A 244 -2.23 -19.47 -16.77
N LEU A 245 -2.91 -20.23 -15.90
CA LEU A 245 -4.28 -20.71 -16.13
C LEU A 245 -5.34 -19.68 -15.70
N GLU A 246 -4.92 -18.51 -15.22
CA GLU A 246 -5.78 -17.36 -14.98
C GLU A 246 -5.28 -16.17 -15.81
N PRO A 247 -5.35 -16.26 -17.16
CA PRO A 247 -4.81 -15.24 -18.04
C PRO A 247 -5.57 -13.92 -17.89
N GLN A 248 -4.86 -12.79 -17.98
CA GLN A 248 -5.49 -11.48 -17.98
C GLN A 248 -6.28 -11.24 -19.28
N PRO A 249 -7.48 -10.64 -19.22
CA PRO A 249 -8.24 -10.29 -20.42
C PRO A 249 -7.45 -9.35 -21.34
N GLY A 250 -7.32 -9.71 -22.61
CA GLY A 250 -6.68 -8.84 -23.63
C GLY A 250 -5.16 -8.88 -23.67
N SER A 251 -4.48 -9.62 -22.78
CA SER A 251 -3.06 -9.91 -22.90
C SER A 251 -2.85 -11.18 -23.75
N HIS A 252 -2.18 -11.03 -24.89
CA HIS A 252 -1.83 -12.13 -25.79
C HIS A 252 -0.31 -12.33 -25.92
N GLU A 253 0.47 -11.45 -25.31
CA GLU A 253 1.91 -11.51 -25.35
C GLU A 253 2.43 -12.57 -24.36
N PRO A 254 3.45 -13.36 -24.74
CA PRO A 254 4.05 -14.32 -23.83
C PRO A 254 4.76 -13.59 -22.68
N PRO A 255 4.86 -14.23 -21.50
CA PRO A 255 5.58 -13.66 -20.36
C PRO A 255 7.06 -13.47 -20.70
N ASP A 256 7.60 -12.29 -20.38
CA ASP A 256 9.04 -12.03 -20.44
C ASP A 256 9.67 -12.29 -19.07
N PHE A 257 10.24 -13.49 -18.91
CA PHE A 257 10.88 -13.89 -17.67
C PHE A 257 12.27 -13.28 -17.48
N ASP A 258 12.93 -12.79 -18.52
CA ASP A 258 14.26 -12.20 -18.39
C ASP A 258 14.14 -10.80 -17.76
N VAL A 259 13.20 -9.99 -18.24
CA VAL A 259 12.87 -8.69 -17.62
C VAL A 259 12.34 -8.88 -16.20
N PHE A 260 11.47 -9.87 -15.98
CA PHE A 260 10.95 -10.18 -14.66
C PHE A 260 12.05 -10.53 -13.65
N VAL A 261 12.99 -11.39 -14.03
CA VAL A 261 14.09 -11.81 -13.15
C VAL A 261 15.01 -10.64 -12.84
N ALA A 262 15.35 -9.81 -13.82
CA ALA A 262 16.17 -8.62 -13.59
C ALA A 262 15.50 -7.63 -12.62
N CYS A 263 14.18 -7.43 -12.76
CA CYS A 263 13.40 -6.62 -11.83
C CYS A 263 13.39 -7.25 -10.42
N LEU A 264 13.11 -8.56 -10.32
CA LEU A 264 13.09 -9.28 -9.05
C LEU A 264 14.43 -9.20 -8.31
N GLU A 265 15.55 -9.37 -9.00
CA GLU A 265 16.90 -9.21 -8.43
C GLU A 265 17.11 -7.82 -7.85
N GLN A 266 16.79 -6.78 -8.63
CA GLN A 266 16.88 -5.39 -8.16
C GLN A 266 16.01 -5.16 -6.91
N GLN A 267 14.77 -5.68 -6.90
CA GLN A 267 13.88 -5.52 -5.75
C GLN A 267 14.38 -6.31 -4.52
N ILE A 268 14.93 -7.50 -4.71
CA ILE A 268 15.53 -8.29 -3.62
C ILE A 268 16.69 -7.52 -2.98
N ASP A 269 17.54 -6.88 -3.78
CA ASP A 269 18.66 -6.09 -3.28
C ASP A 269 18.19 -4.89 -2.44
N ILE A 270 17.17 -4.17 -2.92
CA ILE A 270 16.54 -3.05 -2.22
C ILE A 270 15.90 -3.52 -0.90
N LEU A 271 15.13 -4.60 -0.92
CA LEU A 271 14.47 -5.14 0.27
C LEU A 271 15.49 -5.61 1.31
N SER A 272 16.53 -6.32 0.86
CA SER A 272 17.59 -6.82 1.74
C SER A 272 18.40 -5.68 2.36
N ALA A 273 18.70 -4.64 1.58
CA ALA A 273 19.34 -3.43 2.08
C ALA A 273 18.45 -2.69 3.09
N THR A 274 17.16 -2.54 2.79
CA THR A 274 16.19 -1.89 3.69
C THR A 274 16.08 -2.61 5.03
N VAL A 275 15.98 -3.95 5.02
CA VAL A 275 15.96 -4.76 6.26
C VAL A 275 17.23 -4.54 7.08
N ARG A 276 18.40 -4.54 6.44
CA ARG A 276 19.69 -4.34 7.12
C ARG A 276 19.79 -2.96 7.76
N HIS A 277 19.45 -1.93 6.99
CA HIS A 277 19.49 -0.52 7.40
C HIS A 277 18.44 -0.17 8.46
N LYS A 278 17.33 -0.92 8.53
CA LYS A 278 16.29 -0.69 9.55
C LYS A 278 16.80 -0.81 10.98
N VAL A 279 17.71 -1.75 11.25
CA VAL A 279 18.27 -1.94 12.60
C VAL A 279 19.14 -0.75 13.01
N GLU A 280 19.98 -0.29 12.09
CA GLU A 280 20.80 0.90 12.30
C GLU A 280 19.95 2.16 12.46
N PHE A 281 18.94 2.33 11.59
CA PHE A 281 17.96 3.41 11.65
C PHE A 281 17.28 3.50 13.02
N GLN A 282 16.76 2.37 13.54
CA GLN A 282 16.12 2.32 14.86
C GLN A 282 17.09 2.76 15.97
N LYS A 283 18.32 2.23 15.95
CA LYS A 283 19.34 2.58 16.95
C LYS A 283 19.73 4.07 16.91
N LEU A 284 19.87 4.65 15.72
CA LEU A 284 20.20 6.07 15.56
C LEU A 284 19.07 6.97 16.06
N VAL A 285 17.81 6.62 15.75
CA VAL A 285 16.63 7.34 16.25
C VAL A 285 16.52 7.25 17.77
N GLU A 286 16.76 6.08 18.37
CA GLU A 286 16.75 5.90 19.83
C GLU A 286 17.86 6.67 20.55
N THR A 287 19.00 6.89 19.87
CA THR A 287 20.13 7.65 20.44
C THR A 287 19.88 9.16 20.37
N SER A 288 19.02 9.61 19.47
CA SER A 288 18.71 11.02 19.29
C SER A 288 17.86 11.59 20.43
N PRO A 289 18.19 12.78 20.96
CA PRO A 289 17.34 13.44 21.96
C PRO A 289 16.01 13.92 21.37
N CYS A 290 15.98 14.26 20.07
CA CYS A 290 14.90 14.98 19.41
C CYS A 290 14.07 14.12 18.44
N LEU A 291 14.47 12.88 18.17
CA LEU A 291 13.73 12.00 17.27
C LEU A 291 12.98 10.91 18.05
N ARG A 292 11.81 10.52 17.55
CA ARG A 292 11.02 9.40 18.08
C ARG A 292 10.59 8.49 16.93
N THR A 293 10.74 7.19 17.11
CA THR A 293 10.26 6.20 16.15
C THR A 293 8.73 6.18 16.18
N VAL A 294 8.12 6.16 15.00
CA VAL A 294 6.68 6.07 14.83
C VAL A 294 6.36 4.83 14.01
N GLU A 295 5.49 3.97 14.55
CA GLU A 295 4.93 2.87 13.79
C GLU A 295 3.85 3.39 12.85
N ILE A 296 4.00 3.08 11.57
CA ILE A 296 3.04 3.42 10.52
C ILE A 296 2.37 2.12 10.05
N ASP A 297 1.04 2.10 10.12
CA ASP A 297 0.25 0.97 9.67
C ASP A 297 0.42 0.74 8.16
N GLY A 298 0.58 -0.52 7.77
CA GLY A 298 0.78 -0.91 6.37
C GLY A 298 2.08 -0.42 5.69
N TRP A 299 2.98 0.26 6.39
CA TRP A 299 4.18 0.84 5.76
C TRP A 299 5.31 -0.17 5.52
N ALA A 300 5.76 -0.27 4.27
CA ALA A 300 6.91 -1.06 3.85
C ALA A 300 8.13 -0.12 3.68
N GLY A 301 9.15 -0.26 4.53
CA GLY A 301 10.32 0.63 4.54
C GLY A 301 11.07 0.63 5.86
N LEU A 302 11.96 1.62 6.03
CA LEU A 302 12.69 1.84 7.29
C LEU A 302 11.75 2.17 8.46
N GLY A 303 10.76 3.05 8.26
CA GLY A 303 9.76 3.39 9.27
C GLY A 303 9.36 4.87 9.26
N GLY A 304 8.66 5.30 10.30
CA GLY A 304 8.36 6.71 10.56
C GLY A 304 9.26 7.30 11.62
N VAL A 305 9.62 8.58 11.48
CA VAL A 305 10.32 9.34 12.52
C VAL A 305 9.60 10.65 12.75
N ARG A 306 9.36 10.96 14.00
CA ARG A 306 8.82 12.25 14.42
C ARG A 306 9.93 13.08 15.04
N TYR A 307 10.02 14.34 14.61
CA TYR A 307 10.82 15.33 15.30
C TYR A 307 10.02 15.87 16.49
N GLN A 308 10.56 15.71 17.69
CA GLN A 308 9.97 16.12 18.95
C GLN A 308 11.01 16.91 19.75
N PRO A 309 10.85 18.25 19.85
CA PRO A 309 11.72 19.09 20.65
C PRO A 309 11.85 18.57 22.09
N VAL A 310 13.03 18.73 22.69
CA VAL A 310 13.35 18.25 24.06
C VAL A 310 12.40 18.82 25.13
N ALA A 311 11.81 19.98 24.86
CA ALA A 311 10.81 20.60 25.73
C ALA A 311 9.50 19.81 25.83
N PHE A 312 9.15 19.05 24.79
CA PHE A 312 7.93 18.24 24.73
C PHE A 312 8.20 16.82 25.23
N LYS A 313 7.82 16.57 26.48
CA LYS A 313 7.86 15.22 27.07
C LYS A 313 6.52 14.51 26.87
N ASP A 314 6.58 13.19 26.67
CA ASP A 314 5.39 12.37 26.36
C ASP A 314 4.29 12.48 27.44
N ASP A 315 4.69 12.61 28.71
CA ASP A 315 3.77 12.74 29.86
C ASP A 315 2.99 14.08 29.88
N GLN A 316 3.29 15.03 29.00
CA GLN A 316 2.72 16.40 28.99
C GLN A 316 2.04 16.78 27.66
N LEU A 317 1.77 15.80 26.78
CA LEU A 317 1.13 16.00 25.49
C LEU A 317 -0.38 16.32 25.64
N THR A 318 -0.70 17.56 25.97
CA THR A 318 -2.07 18.10 25.83
C THR A 318 -2.47 18.21 24.35
N ASP A 319 -3.76 18.30 24.06
CA ASP A 319 -4.27 18.37 22.68
C ASP A 319 -3.68 19.57 21.91
N HIS A 320 -3.46 20.69 22.59
CA HIS A 320 -2.83 21.87 21.98
C HIS A 320 -1.36 21.62 21.60
N VAL A 321 -0.61 20.94 22.47
CA VAL A 321 0.79 20.56 22.19
C VAL A 321 0.87 19.58 21.02
N LYS A 322 -0.08 18.64 20.94
CA LYS A 322 -0.20 17.70 19.82
C LYS A 322 -0.43 18.43 18.49
N GLU A 323 -1.29 19.43 18.47
CA GLU A 323 -1.53 20.26 17.29
C GLU A 323 -0.28 21.05 16.87
N GLN A 324 0.44 21.65 17.83
CA GLN A 324 1.72 22.31 17.55
C GLN A 324 2.77 21.35 17.00
N LEU A 325 2.88 20.15 17.57
CA LEU A 325 3.82 19.11 17.13
C LEU A 325 3.47 18.61 15.72
N ASN A 326 2.19 18.49 15.40
CA ASN A 326 1.71 18.16 14.06
C ASN A 326 2.09 19.24 13.05
N ASN A 327 1.79 20.50 13.35
CA ASN A 327 2.14 21.62 12.46
C ASN A 327 3.66 21.69 12.22
N LEU A 328 4.46 21.49 13.27
CA LEU A 328 5.92 21.42 13.17
C LEU A 328 6.37 20.29 12.23
N ASN A 329 5.87 19.07 12.41
CA ASN A 329 6.28 17.92 11.60
C ASN A 329 5.75 17.99 10.16
N VAL A 330 4.57 18.60 9.93
CA VAL A 330 4.04 18.84 8.58
C VAL A 330 4.94 19.83 7.84
N ASN A 331 5.24 20.98 8.45
CA ASN A 331 6.13 21.99 7.85
C ASN A 331 7.54 21.44 7.63
N LEU A 332 8.06 20.65 8.57
CA LEU A 332 9.33 19.95 8.43
C LEU A 332 9.35 19.05 7.19
N VAL A 333 8.32 18.24 6.98
CA VAL A 333 8.23 17.39 5.78
C VAL A 333 8.14 18.22 4.51
N GLU A 334 7.36 19.31 4.51
CA GLU A 334 7.27 20.21 3.36
C GLU A 334 8.63 20.81 3.00
N ARG A 335 9.40 21.23 4.01
CA ARG A 335 10.77 21.72 3.84
C ARG A 335 11.69 20.64 3.31
N LEU A 336 11.70 19.45 3.91
CA LEU A 336 12.51 18.32 3.45
C LEU A 336 12.20 17.93 1.99
N ARG A 337 10.92 18.01 1.58
CA ARG A 337 10.49 17.75 0.20
C ARG A 337 11.04 18.74 -0.82
N THR A 338 11.43 19.94 -0.41
CA THR A 338 12.12 20.90 -1.30
C THR A 338 13.56 20.50 -1.58
N THR A 339 14.21 19.77 -0.65
CA THR A 339 15.56 19.24 -0.80
C THR A 339 15.55 17.91 -1.56
N ASP A 340 14.66 16.99 -1.16
CA ASP A 340 14.54 15.67 -1.77
C ASP A 340 13.07 15.22 -1.78
N ALA A 341 12.57 14.88 -2.98
CA ALA A 341 11.21 14.42 -3.19
C ALA A 341 10.91 13.05 -2.55
N ALA A 342 11.92 12.31 -2.11
CA ALA A 342 11.77 11.02 -1.44
C ALA A 342 11.13 11.13 -0.05
N PHE A 343 11.21 12.29 0.61
CA PHE A 343 10.56 12.51 1.90
C PHE A 343 9.04 12.64 1.71
N SER A 344 8.27 11.96 2.57
CA SER A 344 6.81 12.03 2.52
C SER A 344 6.20 12.11 3.91
N LEU A 345 5.02 12.73 3.97
CA LEU A 345 4.27 12.90 5.21
C LEU A 345 3.64 11.57 5.59
N GLY A 346 3.71 11.25 6.87
CA GLY A 346 3.03 10.11 7.47
C GLY A 346 2.29 10.48 8.74
N GLU A 347 1.47 9.54 9.17
CA GLU A 347 0.65 9.64 10.36
C GLU A 347 0.86 8.36 11.16
N GLY A 348 1.16 8.50 12.45
CA GLY A 348 1.23 7.37 13.37
C GLY A 348 -0.16 6.92 13.83
N GLY A 349 -0.24 5.75 14.47
CA GLY A 349 -1.51 5.26 15.06
C GLY A 349 -2.09 6.17 16.15
N ASP A 350 -1.32 7.15 16.63
CA ASP A 350 -1.71 8.20 17.58
C ASP A 350 -2.31 9.45 16.93
N GLY A 351 -2.45 9.48 15.58
CA GLY A 351 -2.96 10.61 14.83
C GLY A 351 -1.97 11.78 14.69
N LEU A 352 -0.70 11.54 15.03
CA LEU A 352 0.35 12.55 14.97
C LEU A 352 1.25 12.38 13.74
N ALA A 353 1.59 13.51 13.12
CA ALA A 353 2.41 13.59 11.92
C ALA A 353 3.84 13.07 12.16
N CYS A 354 4.44 12.50 11.12
CA CYS A 354 5.82 12.04 11.10
C CYS A 354 6.39 12.08 9.68
N VAL A 355 7.73 12.02 9.59
CA VAL A 355 8.47 11.84 8.33
C VAL A 355 8.51 10.34 8.01
N ARG A 356 8.07 9.95 6.82
CA ARG A 356 8.16 8.55 6.35
C ARG A 356 9.48 8.29 5.65
N PHE A 357 10.11 7.18 6.01
CA PHE A 357 11.28 6.64 5.34
C PHE A 357 10.90 5.34 4.62
N GLY A 358 11.01 5.36 3.30
CA GLY A 358 10.64 4.26 2.41
C GLY A 358 11.70 3.16 2.33
N MET A 359 11.75 2.52 1.15
CA MET A 359 12.78 1.57 0.81
C MET A 359 14.10 2.28 0.50
N VAL A 360 15.22 1.65 0.82
CA VAL A 360 16.57 2.18 0.63
C VAL A 360 17.47 1.17 -0.06
N THR A 361 18.48 1.67 -0.74
CA THR A 361 19.51 0.87 -1.42
C THR A 361 20.71 0.65 -0.48
N GLY A 362 21.63 -0.24 -0.87
CA GLY A 362 22.78 -0.59 -0.04
C GLY A 362 23.75 0.57 0.26
N ASP A 363 23.81 1.54 -0.64
CA ASP A 363 24.66 2.74 -0.58
C ASP A 363 24.01 3.93 0.16
N THR A 364 22.76 3.80 0.62
CA THR A 364 22.09 4.86 1.36
C THR A 364 22.73 5.07 2.74
N ASP A 365 23.18 6.30 3.04
CA ASP A 365 23.64 6.70 4.37
C ASP A 365 22.45 7.12 5.24
N VAL A 366 22.03 6.21 6.12
CA VAL A 366 20.91 6.43 7.04
C VAL A 366 21.21 7.53 8.06
N GLY A 367 22.48 7.67 8.47
CA GLY A 367 22.90 8.67 9.44
C GLY A 367 22.80 10.08 8.88
N GLU A 368 23.24 10.28 7.64
CA GLU A 368 23.11 11.56 6.94
C GLU A 368 21.63 11.95 6.79
N LEU A 369 20.77 11.01 6.36
CA LEU A 369 19.34 11.25 6.22
C LEU A 369 18.67 11.66 7.55
N LEU A 370 19.00 10.99 8.66
CA LEU A 370 18.47 11.36 9.97
C LEU A 370 19.02 12.72 10.43
N SER A 371 20.30 13.01 10.18
CA SER A 371 20.89 14.31 10.52
C SER A 371 20.25 15.47 9.75
N LEU A 372 19.81 15.23 8.51
CA LEU A 372 19.07 16.20 7.71
C LEU A 372 17.71 16.51 8.35
N VAL A 373 17.00 15.48 8.83
CA VAL A 373 15.73 15.65 9.56
C VAL A 373 15.94 16.40 10.87
N GLU A 374 17.00 16.10 11.62
CA GLU A 374 17.30 16.81 12.87
C GLU A 374 17.62 18.29 12.62
N THR A 375 18.45 18.58 11.61
CA THR A 375 18.86 19.93 11.25
C THR A 375 17.66 20.75 10.77
N ALA A 376 16.89 20.20 9.83
CA ALA A 376 15.68 20.87 9.33
C ALA A 376 14.63 21.04 10.43
N GLY A 377 14.49 20.06 11.34
CA GLY A 377 13.58 20.14 12.47
C GLY A 377 13.97 21.24 13.46
N HIS A 378 15.25 21.39 13.74
CA HIS A 378 15.76 22.45 14.61
C HIS A 378 15.57 23.84 13.99
N GLU A 379 15.86 23.99 12.69
CA GLU A 379 15.63 25.25 11.98
C GLU A 379 14.14 25.63 11.95
N GLU A 380 13.24 24.65 11.82
CA GLU A 380 11.80 24.88 11.87
C GLU A 380 11.31 25.22 13.29
N GLU A 381 11.87 24.57 14.31
CA GLU A 381 11.60 24.91 15.71
C GLU A 381 12.02 26.35 16.04
N GLU A 382 13.20 26.78 15.58
CA GLU A 382 13.68 28.16 15.76
C GLU A 382 12.83 29.17 15.00
N SER A 383 12.48 28.87 13.73
CA SER A 383 11.57 29.70 12.93
C SER A 383 10.21 29.88 13.61
N GLY A 384 9.65 28.80 14.16
CA GLY A 384 8.41 28.82 14.94
C GLY A 384 8.51 29.73 16.16
N LYS A 385 9.59 29.62 16.96
CA LYS A 385 9.82 30.50 18.13
C LYS A 385 9.95 31.97 17.74
N VAL A 386 10.59 32.28 16.61
CA VAL A 386 10.69 33.65 16.10
C VAL A 386 9.30 34.18 15.70
N LEU A 387 8.48 33.38 15.04
CA LEU A 387 7.12 33.78 14.68
C LEU A 387 6.23 33.99 15.91
N ASP A 388 6.34 33.13 16.93
CA ASP A 388 5.59 33.28 18.18
C ASP A 388 5.98 34.56 18.93
N THR A 389 7.28 34.85 19.02
CA THR A 389 7.76 36.11 19.63
C THR A 389 7.33 37.34 18.84
N MET A 390 7.35 37.28 17.50
CA MET A 390 6.81 38.36 16.65
C MET A 390 5.30 38.53 16.85
N ALA A 391 4.53 37.44 16.92
CA ALA A 391 3.09 37.47 17.17
C ALA A 391 2.78 38.10 18.54
N GLU A 392 3.55 37.78 19.57
CA GLU A 392 3.40 38.37 20.90
C GLU A 392 3.72 39.87 20.89
N VAL A 393 4.80 40.29 20.22
CA VAL A 393 5.15 41.71 20.05
C VAL A 393 4.06 42.47 19.29
N VAL A 394 3.51 41.89 18.21
CA VAL A 394 2.40 42.50 17.45
C VAL A 394 1.15 42.61 18.32
N LYS A 395 0.79 41.57 19.06
CA LYS A 395 -0.36 41.58 19.97
C LYS A 395 -0.21 42.67 21.03
N ARG A 396 0.93 42.74 21.71
CA ARG A 396 1.23 43.81 22.69
C ARG A 396 1.24 45.20 22.04
N GLY A 397 1.75 45.31 20.81
CA GLY A 397 1.73 46.55 20.04
C GLY A 397 0.31 47.03 19.73
N ILE A 398 -0.60 46.13 19.36
CA ILE A 398 -2.02 46.44 19.12
C ILE A 398 -2.71 46.84 20.43
N GLU A 399 -2.48 46.10 21.52
CA GLU A 399 -3.06 46.41 22.84
C GLU A 399 -2.59 47.79 23.33
N ALA A 400 -1.29 48.07 23.27
CA ALA A 400 -0.71 49.36 23.65
C ALA A 400 -1.22 50.50 22.76
N ALA A 401 -1.32 50.29 21.45
CA ALA A 401 -1.89 51.28 20.53
C ALA A 401 -3.36 51.56 20.82
N THR A 402 -4.14 50.53 21.18
CA THR A 402 -5.57 50.66 21.52
C THR A 402 -5.76 51.42 22.83
N ILE A 403 -4.96 51.12 23.86
CA ILE A 403 -4.98 51.82 25.14
C ILE A 403 -4.62 53.29 24.96
N GLU A 404 -3.57 53.60 24.19
CA GLU A 404 -3.17 54.99 24.00
C GLU A 404 -4.17 55.76 23.13
N LEU A 405 -4.81 55.12 22.13
CA LEU A 405 -5.91 55.71 21.37
C LEU A 405 -7.13 55.99 22.26
N GLN A 406 -7.45 55.09 23.20
CA GLN A 406 -8.50 55.32 24.19
C GLN A 406 -8.14 56.48 25.12
N ARG A 407 -6.90 56.52 25.62
CA ARG A 407 -6.41 57.60 26.48
C ARG A 407 -6.46 58.96 25.78
N GLU A 408 -6.03 59.03 24.52
CA GLU A 408 -6.10 60.26 23.72
C GLU A 408 -7.55 60.65 23.39
N SER A 409 -8.44 59.68 23.14
CA SER A 409 -9.87 59.93 22.99
C SER A 409 -10.49 60.50 24.27
N ASP A 410 -10.14 59.95 25.44
CA ASP A 410 -10.59 60.44 26.74
C ASP A 410 -10.01 61.82 27.05
N GLU A 411 -8.76 62.08 26.69
CA GLU A 411 -8.13 63.41 26.79
C GLU A 411 -8.79 64.41 25.84
N GLN A 412 -9.17 64.02 24.62
CA GLN A 412 -9.96 64.85 23.71
C GLN A 412 -11.34 65.16 24.27
N LEU A 413 -12.05 64.15 24.81
CA LEU A 413 -13.34 64.36 25.49
C LEU A 413 -13.20 65.28 26.70
N TRP A 414 -12.10 65.19 27.45
CA TRP A 414 -11.78 66.09 28.55
C TRP A 414 -11.51 67.53 28.06
N GLN A 415 -10.74 67.70 26.99
CA GLN A 415 -10.46 69.01 26.40
C GLN A 415 -11.70 69.66 25.79
N GLU A 416 -12.59 68.86 25.18
CA GLU A 416 -13.87 69.33 24.64
C GLU A 416 -14.90 69.63 25.75
N GLY A 417 -14.65 69.13 26.96
CA GLY A 417 -15.43 69.39 28.17
C GLY A 417 -16.75 68.60 28.19
N ILE A 418 -16.98 67.88 29.29
CA ILE A 418 -18.14 66.98 29.51
C ILE A 418 -19.51 67.64 29.22
N LEU A 419 -19.62 68.96 29.31
CA LEU A 419 -20.87 69.69 29.06
C LEU A 419 -21.27 69.74 27.58
N ARG A 420 -20.34 69.53 26.63
CA ARG A 420 -20.63 69.57 25.19
C ARG A 420 -21.15 68.24 24.63
N SER A 421 -20.94 67.12 25.32
CA SER A 421 -21.42 65.79 24.90
C SER A 421 -22.85 65.46 25.33
N VAL A 422 -23.49 66.34 26.12
CA VAL A 422 -24.88 66.19 26.56
C VAL A 422 -25.84 66.75 25.48
N PRO A 423 -26.81 65.97 24.96
CA PRO A 423 -27.57 66.30 23.74
C PRO A 423 -28.30 67.65 23.74
N VAL A 424 -28.71 68.13 24.90
CA VAL A 424 -29.51 69.38 25.02
C VAL A 424 -28.63 70.61 25.26
N VAL A 425 -27.54 70.46 26.01
CA VAL A 425 -26.65 71.59 26.38
C VAL A 425 -25.51 71.76 25.37
N GLY A 426 -25.09 70.68 24.70
CA GLY A 426 -24.00 70.69 23.73
C GLY A 426 -24.29 71.51 22.47
N SER A 427 -25.55 71.56 22.03
CA SER A 427 -25.94 72.33 20.83
C SER A 427 -25.77 73.84 21.03
N PHE A 428 -26.05 74.36 22.24
CA PHE A 428 -25.89 75.79 22.55
C PHE A 428 -24.43 76.20 22.67
N VAL A 429 -23.59 75.36 23.28
CA VAL A 429 -22.17 75.65 23.47
C VAL A 429 -21.40 75.55 22.14
N ASN A 430 -21.78 74.63 21.24
CA ASN A 430 -21.19 74.51 19.90
C ASN A 430 -21.55 75.67 18.97
N TRP A 431 -22.68 76.35 19.18
CA TRP A 431 -23.03 77.56 18.43
C TRP A 431 -22.21 78.79 18.87
N LEU A 432 -21.97 78.96 20.18
CA LEU A 432 -21.17 80.08 20.69
C LEU A 432 -19.66 79.91 20.48
N SER A 433 -19.18 78.67 20.27
CA SER A 433 -17.76 78.34 20.11
C SER A 433 -17.59 77.20 19.08
N PRO A 434 -17.50 77.53 17.78
CA PRO A 434 -17.33 76.55 16.72
C PRO A 434 -15.97 75.84 16.82
N HIS A 435 -15.93 74.59 16.36
CA HIS A 435 -14.72 73.75 16.40
C HIS A 435 -13.52 74.47 15.76
N ALA A 436 -12.42 74.58 16.50
CA ALA A 436 -11.11 74.72 15.85
C ALA A 436 -10.91 73.46 15.01
N LYS A 437 -10.38 73.60 13.77
CA LYS A 437 -10.15 72.47 12.86
C LYS A 437 -9.59 71.27 13.63
N SER A 438 -10.33 70.17 13.66
CA SER A 438 -9.89 68.92 14.28
C SER A 438 -8.49 68.58 13.78
N PRO A 439 -7.50 68.31 14.64
CA PRO A 439 -6.29 67.64 14.17
C PRO A 439 -6.76 66.34 13.54
N GLY A 440 -6.41 66.11 12.26
CA GLY A 440 -6.86 64.92 11.54
C GLY A 440 -6.52 63.65 12.33
N ILE A 441 -7.33 62.60 12.16
CA ILE A 441 -7.16 61.30 12.83
C ILE A 441 -5.69 60.87 12.70
N LYS A 442 -4.97 60.85 13.83
CA LYS A 442 -3.56 60.46 13.88
C LYS A 442 -3.48 58.95 13.79
N GLY A 443 -3.07 58.43 12.63
CA GLY A 443 -2.76 57.00 12.50
C GLY A 443 -1.49 56.63 13.26
N ARG A 444 -1.33 55.36 13.63
CA ARG A 444 -0.08 54.82 14.19
C ARG A 444 0.39 53.65 13.32
N SER A 445 1.71 53.49 13.22
CA SER A 445 2.36 52.41 12.49
C SER A 445 3.26 51.66 13.45
N LEU A 446 3.14 50.34 13.48
CA LEU A 446 4.05 49.49 14.24
C LEU A 446 5.31 49.23 13.39
N ASP A 447 6.49 49.51 13.94
CA ASP A 447 7.74 49.07 13.35
C ASP A 447 8.08 47.67 13.88
N LEU A 448 8.02 46.67 12.99
CA LEU A 448 8.24 45.27 13.32
C LEU A 448 9.70 44.98 13.75
N THR A 449 10.67 45.80 13.33
CA THR A 449 12.08 45.58 13.68
C THR A 449 12.45 46.13 15.05
N ALA A 450 11.83 47.24 15.45
CA ALA A 450 12.07 47.88 16.74
C ALA A 450 11.05 47.45 17.81
N GLY A 451 9.91 46.87 17.44
CA GLY A 451 8.80 46.56 18.35
C GLY A 451 8.13 47.80 18.93
N ILE A 452 8.34 48.99 18.32
CA ILE A 452 7.88 50.28 18.83
C ILE A 452 6.74 50.80 17.96
N VAL A 453 5.66 51.23 18.60
CA VAL A 453 4.54 51.92 17.93
C VAL A 453 4.94 53.37 17.68
N ALA A 454 5.05 53.76 16.41
CA ALA A 454 5.40 55.11 15.98
C ALA A 454 4.19 55.84 15.38
N SER A 455 4.18 57.17 15.44
CA SER A 455 3.14 57.99 14.81
C SER A 455 3.25 57.95 13.28
N THR A 456 2.13 57.78 12.57
CA THR A 456 2.10 57.85 11.10
C THR A 456 2.39 59.25 10.56
N GLU A 457 2.41 60.29 11.40
CA GLU A 457 2.73 61.66 11.00
C GLU A 457 4.08 61.75 10.26
N ASN A 458 5.07 60.94 10.67
CA ASN A 458 6.38 60.90 10.01
C ASN A 458 6.32 60.31 8.59
N ILE A 459 5.45 59.33 8.37
CA ILE A 459 5.21 58.72 7.05
C ILE A 459 4.51 59.73 6.14
N TYR A 460 3.49 60.43 6.66
CA TYR A 460 2.80 61.48 5.91
C TYR A 460 3.71 62.67 5.60
N ARG A 461 4.58 63.08 6.53
CA ARG A 461 5.60 64.12 6.28
C ARG A 461 6.57 63.69 5.19
N SER A 462 7.17 62.50 5.30
CA SER A 462 8.07 61.98 4.28
C SER A 462 7.41 61.91 2.90
N LYS A 463 6.14 61.46 2.83
CA LYS A 463 5.37 61.40 1.57
C LYS A 463 4.97 62.78 1.04
N GLN A 464 4.74 63.76 1.91
CA GLN A 464 4.53 65.16 1.53
C GLN A 464 5.81 65.79 1.01
N ASP A 465 6.95 65.54 1.65
CA ASP A 465 8.28 66.00 1.21
C ASP A 465 8.65 65.36 -0.14
N TRP A 466 8.39 64.06 -0.32
CA TRP A 466 8.56 63.36 -1.61
C TRP A 466 7.70 63.94 -2.75
N ARG A 467 6.48 64.43 -2.43
CA ARG A 467 5.62 65.13 -3.40
C ARG A 467 6.07 66.57 -3.64
N ARG A 468 6.79 67.18 -2.71
CA ARG A 468 7.26 68.56 -2.77
C ARG A 468 8.55 68.70 -3.56
N ASP A 469 9.42 67.69 -3.51
CA ASP A 469 10.73 67.71 -4.15
C ASP A 469 10.74 67.28 -5.62
N GLY A 470 9.59 66.90 -6.19
CA GLY A 470 9.45 66.60 -7.61
C GLY A 470 10.16 65.30 -8.01
N GLY A 471 9.38 64.29 -8.42
CA GLY A 471 9.93 63.06 -8.97
C GLY A 471 10.85 63.33 -10.16
N SER A 472 12.16 63.19 -9.96
CA SER A 472 13.16 63.09 -11.02
C SER A 472 14.48 62.55 -10.46
N LEU A 473 14.75 61.26 -10.69
CA LEU A 473 15.88 60.78 -11.50
C LEU A 473 15.94 59.23 -11.47
N LEU A 474 15.71 58.65 -12.65
CA LEU A 474 16.36 57.48 -13.26
C LEU A 474 16.17 56.07 -12.65
N ASN A 475 15.57 55.21 -13.49
CA ASN A 475 15.95 53.82 -13.78
C ASN A 475 16.89 53.13 -12.77
N ARG A 476 16.33 52.21 -12.00
CA ARG A 476 16.99 50.93 -11.72
C ARG A 476 15.97 49.81 -11.84
N ASP A 477 16.31 48.86 -12.69
CA ASP A 477 15.55 47.68 -13.04
C ASP A 477 15.04 46.93 -11.80
N PHE A 478 13.74 46.68 -11.76
CA PHE A 478 13.14 45.64 -10.93
C PHE A 478 12.78 44.48 -11.85
N THR A 479 13.70 43.53 -11.99
CA THR A 479 13.38 42.18 -12.44
C THR A 479 12.72 41.44 -11.28
N TRP A 480 11.50 40.96 -11.50
CA TRP A 480 10.87 39.95 -10.65
C TRP A 480 11.58 38.61 -10.87
N PRO A 481 12.06 37.92 -9.82
CA PRO A 481 12.43 36.51 -9.96
C PRO A 481 11.14 35.72 -10.19
N SER A 482 11.16 34.92 -11.26
CA SER A 482 10.19 33.84 -11.50
C SER A 482 10.51 32.66 -10.60
#